data_AF-A0AAF1BJN6-F1
#
_entry.id   AF-A0AAF1BJN6-F1
#
_cell.length_a   1.000
_cell.length_b   1.000
_cell.length_c   1.000
_cell.angle_alpha   90.00
_cell.angle_beta   90.00
_cell.angle_gamma   90.00
#
_symmetry.space_group_name_H-M   'P 1'
#
loop_
_entity.id
_entity.type
_entity.pdbx_description
1 polymer ?
#
loop_
_entity_poly.entity_id
_entity_poly.type
_entity_poly.pdbx_seq_one_letter_code
_entity_poly.pdbx_strand_id
1 'polypeptide(L)'
;MSPPDPLKYYWTPKHKFDIEEFIKKYKPSILSQDDAPWIWARNGGGEATDPEAEDKAHTIAIGKGQVIVDGLVKKINKIDSDSSIPVRASKGVKSKKVVRDENVDGVWARVARSVASGPLKDAGVNTVKVATVNPDGYSQLICLYVDNVYDKGLMTEVMKTLLTEHGIEPSSSKSDLYTVLGIDSKHPSKLRSTVWQPKELMDVDEIKALKAEYNPSKDKPKKAVPAPVAAAEKEDPPAEKSGVHFDEKTEEKSDSRKRNGANDEPAEKAKAPPAKRAKTAAEIFKDNDIFAGSDSDDED
;
A
#
# COMPACT_ATOMS: atom_id res chain seq x y z
N MET A 1 -4.62 -16.22 31.43
CA MET A 1 -3.66 -15.86 30.38
C MET A 1 -3.31 -14.40 30.59
N SER A 2 -2.03 -14.08 30.81
CA SER A 2 -1.60 -12.68 30.85
C SER A 2 -1.81 -12.07 29.46
N PRO A 3 -2.24 -10.80 29.35
CA PRO A 3 -2.35 -10.13 28.07
C PRO A 3 -0.98 -10.15 27.37
N PRO A 4 -0.94 -10.37 26.04
CA PRO A 4 0.30 -10.34 25.29
C PRO A 4 0.97 -8.98 25.45
N ASP A 5 2.28 -8.98 25.69
CA ASP A 5 3.08 -7.76 25.76
C ASP A 5 3.08 -7.06 24.39
N PRO A 6 2.44 -5.89 24.25
CA PRO A 6 2.30 -5.21 22.97
C PRO A 6 3.66 -4.78 22.39
N LEU A 7 4.68 -4.62 23.23
CA LEU A 7 6.00 -4.20 22.81
C LEU A 7 6.80 -5.32 22.13
N LYS A 8 6.38 -6.57 22.30
CA LYS A 8 7.06 -7.74 21.70
C LYS A 8 7.13 -7.67 20.17
N TYR A 9 6.14 -7.06 19.53
CA TYR A 9 6.01 -6.96 18.07
C TYR A 9 6.26 -5.54 17.55
N TYR A 10 6.99 -4.73 18.33
CA TYR A 10 7.33 -3.35 18.01
C TYR A 10 8.85 -3.19 17.89
N TRP A 11 9.32 -2.96 16.67
CA TRP A 11 10.73 -2.71 16.41
C TRP A 11 11.08 -1.23 16.48
N THR A 12 12.20 -0.93 17.16
CA THR A 12 12.91 0.36 17.14
C THR A 12 14.41 0.10 17.00
N PRO A 13 15.25 1.10 16.67
CA PRO A 13 16.71 0.94 16.68
C PRO A 13 17.31 0.51 18.02
N LYS A 14 16.55 0.65 19.14
CA LYS A 14 16.93 0.20 20.49
C LYS A 14 16.45 -1.22 20.80
N HIS A 15 15.76 -1.87 19.87
CA HIS A 15 15.22 -3.21 20.06
C HIS A 15 16.36 -4.24 20.22
N LYS A 16 16.08 -5.35 20.92
CA LYS A 16 17.06 -6.41 21.19
C LYS A 16 17.60 -7.07 19.91
N PHE A 17 16.79 -7.11 18.87
CA PHE A 17 17.13 -7.67 17.56
C PHE A 17 17.37 -6.53 16.57
N ASP A 18 18.31 -6.74 15.65
CA ASP A 18 18.39 -5.90 14.46
C ASP A 18 17.12 -6.05 13.60
N ILE A 19 16.94 -5.16 12.61
CA ILE A 19 15.73 -5.17 11.79
C ILE A 19 15.61 -6.45 10.95
N GLU A 20 16.71 -7.06 10.51
CA GLU A 20 16.70 -8.26 9.66
C GLU A 20 16.32 -9.50 10.47
N GLU A 21 16.88 -9.65 11.66
CA GLU A 21 16.52 -10.67 12.64
C GLU A 21 15.07 -10.52 13.08
N PHE A 22 14.62 -9.28 13.32
CA PHE A 22 13.24 -9.00 13.68
C PHE A 22 12.28 -9.42 12.58
N ILE A 23 12.52 -9.02 11.33
CA ILE A 23 11.70 -9.40 10.16
C ILE A 23 11.72 -10.92 9.95
N LYS A 24 12.89 -11.56 10.08
CA LYS A 24 13.02 -13.01 9.91
C LYS A 24 12.21 -13.78 10.96
N LYS A 25 12.15 -13.25 12.18
CA LYS A 25 11.47 -13.87 13.33
C LYS A 25 9.97 -13.61 13.33
N TYR A 26 9.54 -12.40 12.99
CA TYR A 26 8.15 -11.96 13.07
C TYR A 26 7.59 -11.71 11.67
N LYS A 27 7.19 -12.79 11.00
CA LYS A 27 6.56 -12.73 9.69
C LYS A 27 5.06 -12.49 9.82
N PRO A 28 4.50 -11.46 9.15
CA PRO A 28 3.06 -11.20 9.15
C PRO A 28 2.23 -12.41 8.71
N SER A 29 2.74 -13.21 7.77
CA SER A 29 2.06 -14.42 7.28
C SER A 29 1.97 -15.58 8.27
N ILE A 30 2.79 -15.59 9.33
CA ILE A 30 2.86 -16.69 10.31
C ILE A 30 2.10 -16.33 11.58
N LEU A 31 2.09 -15.05 11.96
CA LEU A 31 1.41 -14.60 13.18
C LEU A 31 -0.10 -14.55 12.98
N SER A 32 -0.83 -15.07 13.98
CA SER A 32 -2.28 -14.90 14.07
C SER A 32 -2.62 -13.53 14.65
N GLN A 33 -3.80 -13.01 14.30
CA GLN A 33 -4.36 -11.81 14.91
C GLN A 33 -4.55 -11.95 16.43
N ASP A 34 -4.74 -13.17 16.94
CA ASP A 34 -4.84 -13.45 18.39
C ASP A 34 -3.51 -13.30 19.12
N ASP A 35 -2.39 -13.55 18.43
CA ASP A 35 -1.04 -13.42 19.01
C ASP A 35 -0.58 -11.96 18.99
N ALA A 36 -0.80 -11.30 17.86
CA ALA A 36 -0.39 -9.94 17.59
C ALA A 36 -1.28 -9.39 16.46
N PRO A 37 -2.23 -8.48 16.73
CA PRO A 37 -3.03 -7.90 15.66
C PRO A 37 -2.19 -7.03 14.72
N TRP A 38 -1.05 -6.51 15.22
CA TRP A 38 -0.18 -5.59 14.51
C TRP A 38 1.28 -5.88 14.77
N ILE A 39 2.09 -5.72 13.72
CA ILE A 39 3.55 -5.65 13.80
C ILE A 39 3.96 -4.22 13.40
N TRP A 40 4.86 -3.63 14.19
CA TRP A 40 5.29 -2.25 14.03
C TRP A 40 6.79 -2.17 13.80
N ALA A 41 7.22 -1.24 12.94
CA ALA A 41 8.61 -0.83 12.84
C ALA A 41 8.67 0.70 12.76
N ARG A 42 9.37 1.31 13.71
CA ARG A 42 9.54 2.76 13.81
C ARG A 42 11.01 3.14 13.70
N ASN A 43 11.28 4.21 12.97
CA ASN A 43 12.59 4.82 12.93
C ASN A 43 12.78 5.86 14.03
N GLY A 44 14.01 6.00 14.51
CA GLY A 44 14.41 6.95 15.54
C GLY A 44 14.51 6.35 16.94
N GLY A 45 15.28 6.99 17.82
CA GLY A 45 15.52 6.53 19.20
C GLY A 45 14.36 6.80 20.17
N GLY A 46 13.17 7.08 19.67
CA GLY A 46 11.97 7.28 20.49
C GLY A 46 11.61 6.02 21.28
N GLU A 47 10.90 6.22 22.38
CA GLU A 47 10.32 5.10 23.11
C GLU A 47 9.30 4.38 22.23
N ALA A 48 9.13 3.07 22.45
CA ALA A 48 8.16 2.26 21.72
C ALA A 48 6.74 2.64 22.16
N THR A 49 6.26 3.77 21.66
CA THR A 49 4.91 4.27 21.88
C THR A 49 4.04 3.96 20.69
N ASP A 50 2.81 3.55 20.97
CA ASP A 50 1.76 3.46 19.95
C ASP A 50 1.54 4.88 19.39
N PRO A 51 1.74 5.11 18.07
CA PRO A 51 1.43 6.41 17.47
C PRO A 51 -0.05 6.78 17.62
N GLU A 52 -0.93 5.80 17.84
CA GLU A 52 -2.36 6.00 18.08
C GLU A 52 -2.69 6.22 19.57
N ALA A 53 -1.68 6.31 20.46
CA ALA A 53 -1.92 6.58 21.87
C ALA A 53 -2.65 7.92 22.10
N GLU A 54 -3.62 7.91 23.00
CA GLU A 54 -4.38 9.10 23.37
C GLU A 54 -3.50 10.09 24.15
N ASP A 55 -3.16 11.21 23.52
CA ASP A 55 -2.61 12.37 24.22
C ASP A 55 -3.72 13.42 24.50
N LYS A 56 -3.47 14.35 25.42
CA LYS A 56 -4.48 15.39 25.76
C LYS A 56 -4.82 16.30 24.57
N ALA A 57 -3.88 16.53 23.66
CA ALA A 57 -4.09 17.36 22.48
C ALA A 57 -5.01 16.65 21.46
N HIS A 58 -4.82 15.34 21.28
CA HIS A 58 -5.65 14.43 20.52
C HIS A 58 -7.08 14.48 21.04
N THR A 59 -7.31 14.33 22.35
CA THR A 59 -8.67 14.39 22.92
C THR A 59 -9.39 15.71 22.61
N ILE A 60 -8.69 16.85 22.70
CA ILE A 60 -9.26 18.16 22.37
C ILE A 60 -9.59 18.26 20.88
N ALA A 61 -8.68 17.81 20.00
CA ALA A 61 -8.90 17.82 18.56
C ALA A 61 -10.08 16.93 18.15
N ILE A 62 -10.19 15.73 18.75
CA ILE A 62 -11.31 14.80 18.57
C ILE A 62 -12.62 15.47 18.97
N GLY A 63 -12.67 16.11 20.15
CA GLY A 63 -13.88 16.81 20.61
C GLY A 63 -14.33 17.90 19.65
N LYS A 64 -13.41 18.72 19.13
CA LYS A 64 -13.74 19.74 18.11
C LYS A 64 -14.19 19.12 16.79
N GLY A 65 -13.52 18.06 16.34
CA GLY A 65 -13.86 17.33 15.13
C GLY A 65 -15.27 16.73 15.21
N GLN A 66 -15.62 16.13 16.34
CA GLN A 66 -16.93 15.50 16.55
C GLN A 66 -18.08 16.51 16.39
N VAL A 67 -17.94 17.72 16.95
CA VAL A 67 -18.95 18.79 16.83
C VAL A 67 -19.20 19.15 15.36
N ILE A 68 -18.15 19.23 14.54
CA ILE A 68 -18.27 19.53 13.11
C ILE A 68 -18.96 18.37 12.38
N VAL A 69 -18.53 17.13 12.64
CA VAL A 69 -19.09 15.92 12.02
C VAL A 69 -20.58 15.80 12.34
N ASP A 70 -20.97 15.97 13.60
CA ASP A 70 -22.37 15.92 14.03
C ASP A 70 -23.20 17.00 13.35
N GLY A 71 -22.65 18.21 13.19
CA GLY A 71 -23.27 19.29 12.45
C GLY A 71 -23.52 18.96 10.99
N LEU A 72 -22.57 18.28 10.33
CA LEU A 72 -22.71 17.83 8.95
C LEU A 72 -23.75 16.72 8.81
N VAL A 73 -23.73 15.73 9.71
CA VAL A 73 -24.73 14.65 9.74
C VAL A 73 -26.14 15.23 9.88
N LYS A 74 -26.34 16.19 10.79
CA LYS A 74 -27.63 16.88 10.95
C LYS A 74 -28.07 17.60 9.68
N LYS A 75 -27.16 18.30 8.99
CA LYS A 75 -27.47 18.98 7.72
C LYS A 75 -27.86 18.00 6.62
N ILE A 76 -27.13 16.89 6.49
CA ILE A 76 -27.43 15.86 5.50
C ILE A 76 -28.77 15.20 5.79
N ASN A 77 -29.04 14.83 7.04
CA ASN A 77 -30.35 14.27 7.41
C ASN A 77 -31.50 15.24 7.14
N LYS A 78 -31.28 16.56 7.31
CA LYS A 78 -32.28 17.57 6.95
C LYS A 78 -32.55 17.61 5.44
N ILE A 79 -31.51 17.48 4.61
CA ILE A 79 -31.64 17.41 3.14
C ILE A 79 -32.33 16.10 2.74
N ASP A 80 -31.92 14.96 3.29
CA ASP A 80 -32.48 13.64 2.97
C ASP A 80 -33.96 13.51 3.40
N SER A 81 -34.38 14.24 4.43
CA SER A 81 -35.78 14.24 4.90
C SER A 81 -36.66 15.28 4.18
N ASP A 82 -36.09 16.14 3.34
CA ASP A 82 -36.84 17.19 2.64
C ASP A 82 -37.54 16.59 1.42
N SER A 83 -38.86 16.41 1.53
CA SER A 83 -39.70 15.85 0.47
C SER A 83 -39.79 16.72 -0.78
N SER A 84 -39.37 17.99 -0.71
CA SER A 84 -39.32 18.87 -1.88
C SER A 84 -38.10 18.62 -2.76
N ILE A 85 -37.07 17.93 -2.25
CA ILE A 85 -35.84 17.63 -3.00
C ILE A 85 -36.04 16.35 -3.83
N PRO A 86 -35.94 16.42 -5.17
CA PRO A 86 -36.08 15.22 -6.00
C PRO A 86 -34.96 14.22 -5.69
N VAL A 87 -35.32 13.04 -5.19
CA VAL A 87 -34.35 11.98 -4.90
C VAL A 87 -33.85 11.41 -6.22
N ARG A 88 -32.61 11.73 -6.59
CA ARG A 88 -31.96 11.11 -7.75
C ARG A 88 -31.66 9.64 -7.44
N ALA A 89 -32.10 8.71 -8.31
CA ALA A 89 -31.86 7.28 -8.17
C ALA A 89 -30.34 6.99 -8.08
N SER A 90 -29.86 6.56 -6.91
CA SER A 90 -28.47 6.18 -6.71
C SER A 90 -28.19 4.85 -7.43
N LYS A 91 -27.66 4.90 -8.66
CA LYS A 91 -27.18 3.71 -9.37
C LYS A 91 -25.92 3.20 -8.68
N GLY A 92 -26.08 2.09 -7.96
CA GLY A 92 -24.98 1.37 -7.33
C GLY A 92 -24.11 0.65 -8.35
N VAL A 93 -22.81 0.91 -8.32
CA VAL A 93 -21.77 -0.02 -8.78
C VAL A 93 -20.63 0.06 -7.78
N LYS A 94 -20.44 -0.99 -6.98
CA LYS A 94 -19.29 -1.15 -6.10
C LYS A 94 -18.23 -1.97 -6.84
N SER A 95 -17.18 -1.33 -7.30
CA SER A 95 -15.97 -2.00 -7.79
C SER A 95 -14.87 -1.88 -6.72
N LYS A 96 -14.91 -2.78 -5.72
CA LYS A 96 -13.78 -2.95 -4.80
C LYS A 96 -12.71 -3.75 -5.55
N LYS A 97 -11.68 -3.07 -6.06
CA LYS A 97 -10.49 -3.75 -6.57
C LYS A 97 -9.72 -4.29 -5.38
N VAL A 98 -9.79 -5.60 -5.18
CA VAL A 98 -8.92 -6.34 -4.26
C VAL A 98 -7.74 -6.81 -5.10
N VAL A 99 -6.55 -6.27 -4.82
CA VAL A 99 -5.30 -6.76 -5.39
C VAL A 99 -4.95 -8.06 -4.64
N ARG A 100 -4.68 -9.12 -5.38
CA ARG A 100 -4.34 -10.45 -4.85
C ARG A 100 -2.86 -10.52 -4.46
N ASP A 101 -2.58 -11.43 -3.51
CA ASP A 101 -1.33 -11.71 -2.81
C ASP A 101 -0.06 -11.59 -3.68
N GLU A 102 0.50 -10.40 -3.72
CA GLU A 102 1.96 -10.30 -3.65
C GLU A 102 2.40 -10.86 -2.31
N ASN A 103 3.58 -11.50 -2.26
CA ASN A 103 4.17 -12.00 -1.02
C ASN A 103 4.25 -10.87 0.03
N VAL A 104 3.27 -10.78 0.93
CA VAL A 104 3.16 -9.71 1.93
C VAL A 104 4.42 -9.64 2.77
N ASP A 105 5.02 -10.78 3.12
CA ASP A 105 6.28 -10.81 3.85
C ASP A 105 7.40 -10.11 3.08
N GLY A 106 7.46 -10.29 1.76
CA GLY A 106 8.44 -9.65 0.89
C GLY A 106 8.23 -8.13 0.77
N VAL A 107 6.98 -7.70 0.66
CA VAL A 107 6.60 -6.28 0.63
C VAL A 107 6.90 -5.64 1.98
N TRP A 108 6.44 -6.25 3.07
CA TRP A 108 6.71 -5.85 4.45
C TRP A 108 8.20 -5.71 4.72
N ALA A 109 9.00 -6.73 4.37
CA ALA A 109 10.44 -6.70 4.60
C ALA A 109 11.12 -5.56 3.86
N ARG A 110 10.72 -5.26 2.61
CA ARG A 110 11.28 -4.16 1.82
C ARG A 110 10.93 -2.80 2.42
N VAL A 111 9.65 -2.60 2.75
CA VAL A 111 9.14 -1.36 3.31
C VAL A 111 9.69 -1.10 4.71
N ALA A 112 9.72 -2.11 5.60
CA ALA A 112 10.24 -1.98 6.95
C ALA A 112 11.73 -1.60 6.97
N ARG A 113 12.55 -2.19 6.09
CA ARG A 113 13.97 -1.80 5.93
C ARG A 113 14.11 -0.35 5.46
N SER A 114 13.30 0.05 4.50
CA SER A 114 13.31 1.41 3.96
C SER A 114 12.85 2.46 4.96
N VAL A 115 11.87 2.13 5.82
CA VAL A 115 11.46 3.00 6.93
C VAL A 115 12.52 3.04 8.03
N ALA A 116 13.24 1.94 8.30
CA ALA A 116 14.28 1.92 9.33
C ALA A 116 15.49 2.80 8.95
N SER A 117 15.99 2.68 7.71
CA SER A 117 17.23 3.33 7.29
C SER A 117 17.37 3.54 5.78
N GLY A 118 16.27 3.63 5.03
CA GLY A 118 16.29 3.79 3.58
C GLY A 118 15.47 4.98 3.09
N PRO A 119 15.08 4.98 1.80
CA PRO A 119 14.52 6.17 1.17
C PRO A 119 13.14 6.57 1.71
N LEU A 120 12.35 5.65 2.27
CA LEU A 120 11.07 6.03 2.90
C LEU A 120 11.27 6.86 4.18
N LYS A 121 12.33 6.57 4.95
CA LYS A 121 12.73 7.40 6.07
C LYS A 121 13.12 8.81 5.61
N ASP A 122 13.92 8.89 4.56
CA ASP A 122 14.40 10.18 4.04
C ASP A 122 13.23 11.01 3.48
N ALA A 123 12.22 10.35 2.89
CA ALA A 123 10.97 10.95 2.45
C ALA A 123 10.01 11.33 3.60
N GLY A 124 10.39 11.15 4.87
CA GLY A 124 9.61 11.57 6.03
C GLY A 124 8.60 10.55 6.58
N VAL A 125 8.69 9.27 6.19
CA VAL A 125 7.91 8.20 6.83
C VAL A 125 8.58 7.80 8.15
N ASN A 126 7.82 7.84 9.25
CA ASN A 126 8.34 7.58 10.58
C ASN A 126 8.10 6.13 11.04
N THR A 127 6.98 5.52 10.63
CA THR A 127 6.49 4.25 11.15
C THR A 127 5.78 3.48 10.06
N VAL A 128 5.95 2.17 10.06
CA VAL A 128 5.14 1.23 9.27
C VAL A 128 4.47 0.22 10.19
N LYS A 129 3.23 -0.12 9.84
CA LYS A 129 2.40 -1.13 10.51
C LYS A 129 1.89 -2.13 9.49
N VAL A 130 1.85 -3.41 9.86
CA VAL A 130 1.24 -4.45 9.02
C VAL A 130 0.28 -5.31 9.84
N ALA A 131 -0.88 -5.61 9.25
CA ALA A 131 -1.85 -6.53 9.80
C ALA A 131 -1.37 -7.97 9.65
N THR A 132 -1.56 -8.78 10.69
CA THR A 132 -1.30 -10.22 10.67
C THR A 132 -2.41 -11.00 9.99
N VAL A 133 -2.26 -12.32 9.85
CA VAL A 133 -3.26 -13.14 9.15
C VAL A 133 -4.59 -13.07 9.88
N ASN A 134 -5.63 -12.64 9.16
CA ASN A 134 -7.00 -12.67 9.63
C ASN A 134 -7.65 -13.99 9.19
N PRO A 135 -8.34 -14.72 10.09
CA PRO A 135 -9.03 -15.97 9.75
C PRO A 135 -10.10 -15.83 8.65
N ASP A 136 -10.65 -14.63 8.45
CA ASP A 136 -11.66 -14.34 7.43
C ASP A 136 -11.09 -14.20 6.00
N GLY A 137 -9.77 -14.34 5.83
CA GLY A 137 -9.12 -14.36 4.51
C GLY A 137 -9.04 -13.00 3.81
N TYR A 138 -9.13 -11.90 4.56
CA TYR A 138 -8.88 -10.56 4.01
C TYR A 138 -7.39 -10.36 3.70
N SER A 139 -7.10 -9.55 2.66
CA SER A 139 -5.74 -9.13 2.33
C SER A 139 -5.12 -8.38 3.50
N GLN A 140 -3.90 -8.74 3.89
CA GLN A 140 -3.16 -8.06 4.95
C GLN A 140 -2.89 -6.61 4.56
N LEU A 141 -3.22 -5.67 5.46
CA LEU A 141 -3.05 -4.23 5.23
C LEU A 141 -1.68 -3.77 5.74
N ILE A 142 -0.96 -3.02 4.92
CA ILE A 142 0.25 -2.29 5.32
C ILE A 142 -0.08 -0.80 5.38
N CYS A 143 0.22 -0.15 6.51
CA CYS A 143 0.03 1.28 6.75
C CYS A 143 1.39 1.95 6.94
N LEU A 144 1.57 3.12 6.34
CA LEU A 144 2.71 4.00 6.52
C LEU A 144 2.25 5.27 7.23
N TYR A 145 2.99 5.70 8.24
CA TYR A 145 2.70 6.90 9.02
C TYR A 145 3.71 7.99 8.73
N VAL A 146 3.18 9.20 8.57
CA VAL A 146 3.91 10.46 8.38
C VAL A 146 3.40 11.46 9.40
N ASP A 147 4.22 12.46 9.75
CA ASP A 147 3.84 13.43 10.79
C ASP A 147 2.67 14.34 10.36
N ASN A 148 2.59 14.69 9.06
CA ASN A 148 1.52 15.56 8.56
C ASN A 148 0.98 15.07 7.20
N VAL A 149 -0.10 14.30 7.24
CA VAL A 149 -0.77 13.80 6.03
C VAL A 149 -1.40 14.91 5.17
N TYR A 150 -1.59 16.12 5.70
CA TYR A 150 -2.16 17.24 4.94
C TYR A 150 -1.11 18.00 4.12
N ASP A 151 0.18 17.75 4.35
CA ASP A 151 1.25 18.31 3.52
C ASP A 151 1.30 17.57 2.17
N LYS A 152 0.78 18.23 1.13
CA LYS A 152 0.77 17.66 -0.22
C LYS A 152 2.18 17.38 -0.75
N GLY A 153 3.16 18.23 -0.44
CA GLY A 153 4.54 18.07 -0.90
C GLY A 153 5.16 16.80 -0.34
N LEU A 154 5.07 16.62 0.98
CA LEU A 154 5.49 15.41 1.67
C LEU A 154 4.80 14.17 1.11
N MET A 155 3.47 14.20 0.96
CA MET A 155 2.71 13.05 0.46
C MET A 155 3.06 12.70 -0.99
N THR A 156 3.32 13.69 -1.84
CA THR A 156 3.80 13.48 -3.22
C THR A 156 5.20 12.87 -3.21
N GLU A 157 6.10 13.31 -2.33
CA GLU A 157 7.45 12.74 -2.19
C GLU A 157 7.40 11.27 -1.73
N VAL A 158 6.62 10.97 -0.69
CA VAL A 158 6.39 9.59 -0.21
C VAL A 158 5.81 8.72 -1.33
N MET A 159 4.84 9.24 -2.08
CA MET A 159 4.25 8.51 -3.21
C MET A 159 5.26 8.24 -4.34
N LYS A 160 6.10 9.22 -4.69
CA LYS A 160 7.19 9.05 -5.65
C LYS A 160 8.15 7.96 -5.19
N THR A 161 8.61 8.03 -3.95
CA THR A 161 9.52 7.05 -3.36
C THR A 161 8.94 5.63 -3.33
N LEU A 162 7.64 5.48 -3.05
CA LEU A 162 6.98 4.17 -3.11
C LEU A 162 6.96 3.61 -4.53
N LEU A 163 6.69 4.45 -5.54
CA LEU A 163 6.65 4.03 -6.93
C LEU A 163 8.05 3.71 -7.47
N THR A 164 9.03 4.60 -7.28
CA THR A 164 10.36 4.49 -7.90
C THR A 164 11.28 3.52 -7.19
N GLU A 165 11.27 3.49 -5.85
CA GLU A 165 12.20 2.67 -5.07
C GLU A 165 11.59 1.33 -4.64
N HIS A 166 10.26 1.19 -4.65
CA HIS A 166 9.59 -0.01 -4.16
C HIS A 166 8.64 -0.65 -5.17
N GLY A 167 8.25 0.06 -6.24
CA GLY A 167 7.26 -0.42 -7.21
C GLY A 167 5.85 -0.57 -6.62
N ILE A 168 5.57 0.07 -5.48
CA ILE A 168 4.32 -0.05 -4.75
C ILE A 168 3.44 1.16 -5.07
N GLU A 169 2.20 0.89 -5.48
CA GLU A 169 1.20 1.92 -5.70
C GLU A 169 0.28 2.00 -4.48
N PRO A 170 0.35 3.06 -3.66
CA PRO A 170 -0.51 3.20 -2.48
C PRO A 170 -1.98 3.35 -2.90
N SER A 171 -2.90 2.86 -2.09
CA SER A 171 -4.33 2.92 -2.39
C SER A 171 -4.95 4.29 -2.09
N SER A 172 -4.69 4.80 -0.89
CA SER A 172 -5.19 6.09 -0.41
C SER A 172 -4.47 6.50 0.87
N SER A 173 -4.58 7.77 1.23
CA SER A 173 -4.07 8.29 2.51
C SER A 173 -5.24 8.73 3.38
N LYS A 174 -5.21 8.34 4.65
CA LYS A 174 -6.23 8.68 5.66
C LYS A 174 -5.55 9.33 6.85
N SER A 175 -6.17 10.34 7.44
CA SER A 175 -5.69 10.93 8.70
C SER A 175 -6.16 10.10 9.89
N ASP A 176 -5.34 10.06 10.94
CA ASP A 176 -5.71 9.39 12.19
C ASP A 176 -6.95 10.01 12.81
N LEU A 177 -7.12 11.33 12.67
CA LEU A 177 -8.34 12.04 13.07
C LEU A 177 -9.60 11.42 12.44
N TYR A 178 -9.57 11.03 11.17
CA TYR A 178 -10.72 10.38 10.53
C TYR A 178 -10.97 8.99 11.10
N THR A 179 -9.91 8.28 11.49
CA THR A 179 -10.04 6.96 12.15
C THR A 179 -10.67 7.11 13.53
N VAL A 180 -10.20 8.07 14.34
CA VAL A 180 -10.72 8.28 15.69
C VAL A 180 -12.16 8.80 15.67
N LEU A 181 -12.51 9.67 14.73
CA LEU A 181 -13.89 10.13 14.54
C LEU A 181 -14.81 9.08 13.90
N GLY A 182 -14.32 7.87 13.61
CA GLY A 182 -15.12 6.82 12.97
C GLY A 182 -15.54 7.15 11.53
N ILE A 183 -14.86 8.08 10.86
CA ILE A 183 -15.15 8.45 9.47
C ILE A 183 -14.63 7.34 8.56
N ASP A 184 -15.59 6.57 8.02
CA ASP A 184 -15.38 5.52 7.04
C ASP A 184 -16.10 5.82 5.71
N SER A 185 -15.97 4.91 4.74
CA SER A 185 -16.59 5.05 3.41
C SER A 185 -18.13 5.04 3.41
N LYS A 186 -18.76 4.61 4.50
CA LYS A 186 -20.22 4.51 4.67
C LYS A 186 -20.74 5.49 5.72
N HIS A 187 -19.89 6.39 6.21
CA HIS A 187 -20.22 7.25 7.32
C HIS A 187 -21.41 8.16 6.97
N PRO A 188 -22.35 8.39 7.91
CA PRO A 188 -23.56 9.18 7.65
C PRO A 188 -23.27 10.60 7.14
N SER A 189 -22.12 11.18 7.51
CA SER A 189 -21.72 12.52 7.05
C SER A 189 -21.38 12.58 5.56
N LYS A 190 -21.34 11.45 4.84
CA LYS A 190 -20.94 11.33 3.43
C LYS A 190 -19.57 11.95 3.10
N LEU A 191 -18.78 12.29 4.12
CA LEU A 191 -17.42 12.78 3.93
C LEU A 191 -16.58 11.68 3.31
N ARG A 192 -15.67 12.08 2.43
CA ARG A 192 -14.69 11.16 1.89
C ARG A 192 -13.78 10.69 3.02
N SER A 193 -13.62 9.37 3.17
CA SER A 193 -12.80 8.77 4.22
C SER A 193 -11.29 8.83 3.98
N THR A 194 -10.85 9.54 2.94
CA THR A 194 -9.45 9.66 2.52
C THR A 194 -9.09 11.13 2.34
N VAL A 195 -7.90 11.52 2.77
CA VAL A 195 -7.36 12.88 2.55
C VAL A 195 -6.83 13.00 1.13
N TRP A 196 -6.08 12.00 0.65
CA TRP A 196 -5.52 11.98 -0.70
C TRP A 196 -5.82 10.67 -1.42
N GLN A 197 -6.04 10.76 -2.73
CA GLN A 197 -5.99 9.63 -3.66
C GLN A 197 -4.76 9.77 -4.58
N PRO A 198 -4.19 8.67 -5.10
CA PRO A 198 -3.01 8.71 -5.97
C PRO A 198 -3.11 9.75 -7.11
N LYS A 199 -4.25 9.77 -7.81
CA LYS A 199 -4.55 10.70 -8.91
C LYS A 199 -4.64 12.19 -8.53
N GLU A 200 -4.65 12.52 -7.23
CA GLU A 200 -4.71 13.90 -6.73
C GLU A 200 -3.33 14.43 -6.35
N LEU A 201 -2.41 13.50 -6.06
CA LEU A 201 -1.01 13.80 -5.75
C LEU A 201 -0.19 13.90 -7.02
N MET A 202 -0.50 13.07 -8.02
CA MET A 202 0.28 12.94 -9.25
C MET A 202 -0.62 12.61 -10.44
N ASP A 203 -0.13 12.91 -11.65
CA ASP A 203 -0.84 12.53 -12.87
C ASP A 203 -0.81 11.00 -13.10
N VAL A 204 -1.87 10.46 -13.70
CA VAL A 204 -2.00 9.01 -13.91
C VAL A 204 -0.92 8.46 -14.85
N ASP A 205 -0.46 9.25 -15.82
CA ASP A 205 0.58 8.80 -16.74
C ASP A 205 1.98 8.90 -16.10
N GLU A 206 2.19 9.88 -15.22
CA GLU A 206 3.39 9.95 -14.38
C GLU A 206 3.49 8.73 -13.46
N ILE A 207 2.38 8.32 -12.82
CA ILE A 207 2.33 7.11 -11.97
C ILE A 207 2.72 5.86 -12.75
N LYS A 208 2.17 5.69 -13.96
CA LYS A 208 2.51 4.54 -14.82
C LYS A 208 3.97 4.56 -15.24
N ALA A 209 4.51 5.72 -15.58
CA ALA A 209 5.90 5.88 -16.00
C ALA A 209 6.87 5.52 -14.87
N LEU A 210 6.66 6.05 -13.65
CA LEU A 210 7.50 5.74 -12.50
C LEU A 210 7.42 4.26 -12.10
N LYS A 211 6.24 3.67 -12.20
CA LYS A 211 6.05 2.23 -11.94
C LYS A 211 6.77 1.36 -12.98
N ALA A 212 6.83 1.79 -14.24
CA ALA A 212 7.55 1.08 -15.29
C ALA A 212 9.08 1.20 -15.16
N GLU A 213 9.57 2.30 -14.56
CA GLU A 213 10.99 2.50 -14.28
C GLU A 213 11.50 1.62 -13.12
N TYR A 214 10.61 1.23 -12.21
CA TYR A 214 10.97 0.38 -11.08
C TYR A 214 11.58 -0.96 -11.55
N ASN A 215 12.81 -1.22 -11.12
CA ASN A 215 13.50 -2.48 -11.36
C ASN A 215 13.78 -3.20 -10.04
N PRO A 216 13.07 -4.30 -9.72
CA PRO A 216 13.21 -5.03 -8.46
C PRO A 216 14.59 -5.66 -8.26
N SER A 217 15.44 -5.70 -9.29
CA SER A 217 16.80 -6.25 -9.19
C SER A 217 17.76 -5.38 -8.38
N LYS A 218 17.43 -4.10 -8.13
CA LYS A 218 18.24 -3.19 -7.30
C LYS A 218 18.22 -3.55 -5.81
N ASP A 219 17.19 -4.25 -5.34
CA ASP A 219 16.95 -4.56 -3.93
C ASP A 219 17.69 -5.78 -3.39
N LYS A 220 18.48 -6.48 -4.21
CA LYS A 220 19.30 -7.59 -3.70
C LYS A 220 20.33 -7.01 -2.74
N PRO A 221 20.34 -7.42 -1.45
CA PRO A 221 21.37 -6.98 -0.53
C PRO A 221 22.71 -7.34 -1.13
N LYS A 222 23.58 -6.34 -1.34
CA LYS A 222 24.96 -6.57 -1.74
C LYS A 222 25.55 -7.52 -0.72
N LYS A 223 25.75 -8.78 -1.12
CA LYS A 223 26.39 -9.80 -0.30
C LYS A 223 27.69 -9.19 0.18
N ALA A 224 27.80 -8.96 1.49
CA ALA A 224 28.98 -8.34 2.08
C ALA A 224 30.21 -9.10 1.59
N VAL A 225 31.07 -8.41 0.83
CA VAL A 225 32.37 -8.95 0.46
C VAL A 225 33.12 -9.13 1.78
N PRO A 226 33.57 -10.35 2.13
CA PRO A 226 34.36 -10.53 3.33
C PRO A 226 35.62 -9.67 3.20
N ALA A 227 35.84 -8.79 4.18
CA ALA A 227 37.04 -7.98 4.25
C ALA A 227 38.27 -8.91 4.28
N PRO A 228 39.35 -8.58 3.54
CA PRO A 228 40.57 -9.38 3.55
C PRO A 228 41.18 -9.37 4.95
N VAL A 229 41.32 -10.57 5.51
CA VAL A 229 41.96 -10.83 6.80
C VAL A 229 43.41 -10.37 6.71
N ALA A 230 43.80 -9.45 7.60
CA ALA A 230 45.18 -9.04 7.76
C ALA A 230 46.03 -10.24 8.19
N ALA A 231 47.13 -10.45 7.47
CA ALA A 231 48.09 -11.51 7.69
C ALA A 231 48.81 -11.35 9.03
N ALA A 232 48.89 -12.44 9.79
CA ALA A 232 49.90 -12.66 10.83
C ALA A 232 50.45 -14.08 10.68
N GLU A 233 51.76 -14.20 10.90
CA GLU A 233 52.65 -15.27 10.45
C GLU A 233 52.46 -16.65 11.11
N LYS A 234 52.85 -17.63 10.31
CA LYS A 234 53.29 -19.02 10.52
C LYS A 234 53.65 -19.46 11.94
N GLU A 235 53.19 -20.67 12.29
CA GLU A 235 54.03 -21.79 12.76
C GLU A 235 53.27 -23.13 12.61
N ASP A 236 53.99 -24.18 12.18
CA ASP A 236 53.60 -25.59 11.98
C ASP A 236 54.73 -26.45 12.61
N PRO A 237 54.58 -27.76 12.90
CA PRO A 237 53.43 -28.61 13.25
C PRO A 237 53.81 -29.53 14.49
N PRO A 238 53.21 -30.70 14.85
CA PRO A 238 52.96 -31.88 13.99
C PRO A 238 51.62 -32.62 14.19
N ALA A 239 51.40 -33.53 13.24
CA ALA A 239 50.23 -34.35 12.95
C ALA A 239 49.78 -35.34 14.03
N GLU A 240 48.47 -35.65 14.04
CA GLU A 240 47.98 -37.01 14.27
C GLU A 240 46.61 -37.27 13.60
N LYS A 241 46.41 -38.53 13.21
CA LYS A 241 45.42 -39.03 12.25
C LYS A 241 44.11 -39.45 12.91
N SER A 242 42.98 -39.21 12.23
CA SER A 242 41.77 -40.07 12.09
C SER A 242 40.68 -39.18 11.47
N GLY A 243 39.97 -39.50 10.39
CA GLY A 243 39.59 -40.77 9.81
C GLY A 243 38.09 -40.95 9.98
N VAL A 244 37.25 -40.32 9.14
CA VAL A 244 35.90 -40.82 8.82
C VAL A 244 35.51 -40.38 7.41
N HIS A 245 35.09 -41.39 6.65
CA HIS A 245 34.57 -41.45 5.30
C HIS A 245 33.09 -40.98 5.29
N PHE A 246 32.68 -40.13 4.35
CA PHE A 246 31.25 -39.98 4.02
C PHE A 246 31.07 -39.88 2.51
N ASP A 247 30.41 -40.90 1.96
CA ASP A 247 30.02 -41.04 0.57
C ASP A 247 28.98 -39.98 0.17
N GLU A 248 29.32 -39.19 -0.85
CA GLU A 248 28.36 -38.33 -1.55
C GLU A 248 27.89 -39.07 -2.81
N LYS A 249 26.59 -39.39 -2.82
CA LYS A 249 25.92 -40.14 -3.87
C LYS A 249 25.55 -39.19 -5.02
N THR A 250 26.26 -39.33 -6.13
CA THR A 250 25.97 -38.71 -7.42
C THR A 250 24.71 -39.33 -8.04
N GLU A 251 23.69 -38.53 -8.31
CA GLU A 251 22.55 -38.92 -9.16
C GLU A 251 22.86 -38.65 -10.63
N GLU A 252 22.87 -39.71 -11.44
CA GLU A 252 22.85 -39.66 -12.89
C GLU A 252 21.43 -39.91 -13.44
N LYS A 253 21.06 -39.04 -14.38
CA LYS A 253 20.32 -39.29 -15.64
C LYS A 253 19.01 -40.09 -15.64
N SER A 254 18.00 -39.45 -16.20
CA SER A 254 17.24 -39.92 -17.39
C SER A 254 16.10 -38.93 -17.66
N ASP A 255 15.51 -38.77 -18.83
CA ASP A 255 15.83 -39.08 -20.23
C ASP A 255 14.71 -38.35 -21.03
N SER A 256 15.07 -37.94 -22.24
CA SER A 256 14.24 -37.67 -23.42
C SER A 256 12.74 -37.34 -23.30
N ARG A 257 12.35 -36.25 -23.97
CA ARG A 257 11.53 -36.36 -25.21
C ARG A 257 11.56 -35.10 -26.07
N LYS A 258 12.11 -35.29 -27.27
CA LYS A 258 11.86 -34.49 -28.49
C LYS A 258 10.42 -34.68 -28.99
N ARG A 259 9.83 -33.61 -29.54
CA ARG A 259 9.13 -33.52 -30.86
C ARG A 259 8.59 -32.08 -30.99
N ASN A 260 9.08 -31.30 -31.94
CA ASN A 260 8.49 -31.03 -33.29
C ASN A 260 7.00 -30.66 -33.16
N GLY A 261 6.46 -29.55 -33.64
CA GLY A 261 6.85 -28.61 -34.69
C GLY A 261 5.55 -28.13 -35.38
N ALA A 262 5.66 -27.11 -36.23
CA ALA A 262 4.70 -26.60 -37.22
C ALA A 262 3.85 -25.36 -36.85
N ASN A 263 4.17 -24.30 -37.63
CA ASN A 263 3.34 -23.17 -38.01
C ASN A 263 1.97 -23.59 -38.55
N ASP A 264 0.96 -22.76 -38.32
CA ASP A 264 -0.02 -22.40 -39.34
C ASP A 264 -0.70 -21.07 -38.98
N GLU A 265 -0.56 -20.09 -39.88
CA GLU A 265 -1.32 -18.85 -40.02
C GLU A 265 -1.90 -18.87 -41.46
N PRO A 266 -2.87 -18.01 -41.84
CA PRO A 266 -4.19 -17.79 -41.26
C PRO A 266 -5.30 -17.96 -42.34
N ALA A 267 -6.54 -18.26 -41.94
CA ALA A 267 -7.67 -18.31 -42.88
C ALA A 267 -8.53 -17.04 -42.79
N GLU A 268 -8.50 -16.28 -43.88
CA GLU A 268 -9.27 -15.09 -44.22
C GLU A 268 -10.79 -15.39 -44.26
N LYS A 269 -11.61 -14.60 -43.56
CA LYS A 269 -13.08 -14.63 -43.68
C LYS A 269 -13.65 -13.23 -43.89
N ALA A 270 -14.58 -13.20 -44.85
CA ALA A 270 -15.12 -12.04 -45.53
C ALA A 270 -15.92 -11.06 -44.66
N LYS A 271 -15.86 -9.78 -45.08
CA LYS A 271 -16.55 -8.61 -44.51
C LYS A 271 -18.05 -8.61 -44.83
N ALA A 272 -18.88 -8.50 -43.80
CA ALA A 272 -20.28 -8.08 -43.90
C ALA A 272 -20.40 -6.53 -43.84
N PRO A 273 -21.43 -5.91 -44.46
CA PRO A 273 -21.57 -4.46 -44.50
C PRO A 273 -21.92 -3.87 -43.11
N PRO A 274 -21.44 -2.67 -42.77
CA PRO A 274 -21.62 -2.09 -41.44
C PRO A 274 -23.06 -1.59 -41.23
N ALA A 275 -23.69 -2.10 -40.17
CA ALA A 275 -24.93 -1.56 -39.64
C ALA A 275 -24.72 -0.12 -39.15
N LYS A 276 -25.64 0.78 -39.49
CA LYS A 276 -25.63 2.19 -39.07
C LYS A 276 -25.65 2.26 -37.54
N ARG A 277 -24.57 2.80 -36.95
CA ARG A 277 -24.47 3.02 -35.51
C ARG A 277 -25.49 4.07 -35.07
N ALA A 278 -26.20 3.77 -33.98
CA ALA A 278 -27.02 4.76 -33.30
C ALA A 278 -26.13 5.92 -32.81
N LYS A 279 -26.62 7.15 -32.96
CA LYS A 279 -25.94 8.37 -32.52
C LYS A 279 -25.56 8.25 -31.04
N THR A 280 -24.36 8.72 -30.72
CA THR A 280 -23.86 8.71 -29.34
C THR A 280 -24.55 9.79 -28.51
N ALA A 281 -24.67 9.59 -27.20
CA ALA A 281 -25.28 10.57 -26.29
C ALA A 281 -24.59 11.95 -26.33
N ALA A 282 -23.31 12.00 -26.73
CA ALA A 282 -22.57 13.25 -26.94
C ALA A 282 -23.02 14.01 -28.20
N GLU A 283 -23.42 13.31 -29.26
CA GLU A 283 -23.99 13.93 -30.48
C GLU A 283 -25.42 14.42 -30.21
N ILE A 284 -26.19 13.70 -29.38
CA ILE A 284 -27.54 14.12 -28.97
C ILE A 284 -27.48 15.39 -28.09
N PHE A 285 -26.39 15.61 -27.35
CA PHE A 285 -26.22 16.79 -26.50
C PHE A 285 -25.82 18.06 -27.25
N LYS A 286 -25.22 17.95 -28.44
CA LYS A 286 -24.88 19.12 -29.27
C LYS A 286 -26.10 19.73 -29.97
N ASP A 287 -27.12 18.94 -30.24
CA ASP A 287 -28.32 19.39 -30.96
C ASP A 287 -29.34 20.12 -30.05
N ASN A 288 -29.17 20.08 -28.73
CA ASN A 288 -30.06 20.73 -27.74
C ASN A 288 -29.30 21.74 -26.86
N ASP A 289 -28.66 22.73 -27.47
CA ASP A 289 -28.10 23.87 -26.74
C ASP A 289 -29.21 24.78 -26.21
N ILE A 290 -29.75 24.39 -25.05
CA ILE A 290 -30.82 25.07 -24.32
C ILE A 290 -30.31 26.30 -23.54
N PHE A 291 -29.02 26.63 -23.65
CA PHE A 291 -28.37 27.74 -22.95
C PHE A 291 -27.96 28.90 -23.87
N ALA A 292 -28.28 28.82 -25.18
CA ALA A 292 -28.25 29.99 -26.05
C ALA A 292 -29.43 30.92 -25.68
N GLY A 293 -29.22 31.73 -24.65
CA GLY A 293 -30.14 32.80 -24.27
C GLY A 293 -30.41 33.73 -25.45
N SER A 294 -31.68 33.86 -25.80
CA SER A 294 -32.18 34.93 -26.67
C SER A 294 -32.03 36.25 -25.93
N ASP A 295 -30.98 36.98 -26.25
CA ASP A 295 -30.80 38.39 -25.91
C ASP A 295 -31.72 39.18 -26.86
N SER A 296 -32.94 39.44 -26.40
CA SER A 296 -33.87 40.36 -27.05
C SER A 296 -33.89 41.64 -26.23
N ASP A 297 -33.05 42.59 -26.66
CA ASP A 297 -33.17 44.01 -26.33
C ASP A 297 -34.48 44.55 -26.94
N ASP A 298 -35.46 44.87 -26.09
CA ASP A 298 -36.57 45.75 -26.44
C ASP A 298 -36.27 47.14 -25.85
N GLU A 299 -35.99 48.10 -26.73
CA GLU A 299 -36.08 49.54 -26.45
C GLU A 299 -37.55 49.97 -26.57
N ASP A 300 -38.08 50.61 -25.50
CA ASP A 300 -39.06 51.71 -25.55
C ASP A 300 -39.21 52.38 -24.18
#